data_AF-A0A965KL88-F1
#
_entry.id   AF-A0A965KL88-F1
#
_cell.length_a   1.000
_cell.length_b   1.000
_cell.length_c   1.000
_cell.angle_alpha   90.00
_cell.angle_beta   90.00
_cell.angle_gamma   90.00
#
_symmetry.space_group_name_H-M   'P 1'
#
loop_
_entity.id
_entity.type
_entity.pdbx_description
1 polymer ?
#
loop_
_entity_poly.entity_id
_entity_poly.type
_entity_poly.pdbx_seq_one_letter_code
_entity_poly.pdbx_strand_id
1 'polypeptide(L)'
;MSGALQSSRLDPRVSITNKIQYAMSAAISAYGGNFGWCLLYYPKENQLILNVPYDEGEQQQFVMNNITKSWCNFTGWYANCWELHLDDPYFGGDGYVGLAWNGNTDDTADIAGFGLQSFQSYGTALQKQCKMIRYHLQSNGTPSVFGNVNVDYNLADESAQLNFSASIYGIWDTGLWDSAIWGSGLVPSADWQGVTNIGYTFAPLIKTATQGIQLQWVATDLVFEAGGVL
;
A
#
# COMPACT_ATOMS: atom_id res chain seq x y z
N MET A 1 22.62 -21.73 11.82
CA MET A 1 21.31 -22.39 11.63
C MET A 1 20.87 -23.10 12.92
N SER A 2 20.48 -22.38 13.99
CA SER A 2 20.00 -23.06 15.23
C SER A 2 19.03 -22.27 16.12
N GLY A 3 18.98 -20.93 16.05
CA GLY A 3 18.01 -20.16 16.86
C GLY A 3 16.58 -20.19 16.31
N ALA A 4 16.43 -20.12 14.98
CA ALA A 4 15.12 -20.04 14.32
C ALA A 4 14.32 -21.37 14.40
N LEU A 5 14.99 -22.52 14.39
CA LEU A 5 14.32 -23.84 14.45
C LEU A 5 13.88 -24.24 15.87
N GLN A 6 14.59 -23.78 16.90
CA GLN A 6 14.21 -24.05 18.29
C GLN A 6 13.12 -23.08 18.77
N SER A 7 13.14 -21.84 18.26
CA SER A 7 12.13 -20.84 18.61
C SER A 7 10.83 -20.97 17.82
N SER A 8 10.83 -21.52 16.60
CA SER A 8 9.62 -21.65 15.77
C SER A 8 8.51 -22.51 16.40
N ARG A 9 8.85 -23.35 17.40
CA ARG A 9 7.89 -24.17 18.14
C ARG A 9 7.40 -23.56 19.45
N LEU A 10 8.13 -22.59 20.03
CA LEU A 10 7.89 -22.10 21.39
C LEU A 10 7.60 -20.59 21.46
N ASP A 11 8.09 -19.79 20.51
CA ASP A 11 7.82 -18.35 20.44
C ASP A 11 7.65 -17.88 18.99
N PRO A 12 6.40 -17.62 18.54
CA PRO A 12 6.15 -17.10 17.19
C PRO A 12 6.71 -15.69 16.97
N ARG A 13 7.18 -14.97 18.01
CA ARG A 13 7.79 -13.62 17.91
C ARG A 13 9.15 -13.60 17.22
N VAL A 14 9.79 -14.76 17.08
CA VAL A 14 11.07 -14.92 16.37
C VAL A 14 10.87 -15.20 14.87
N SER A 15 9.62 -15.46 14.44
CA SER A 15 9.30 -15.61 13.02
C SER A 15 9.25 -14.26 12.31
N ILE A 16 9.85 -14.17 11.13
CA ILE A 16 9.78 -12.98 10.26
C ILE A 16 8.33 -12.61 9.91
N THR A 17 7.44 -13.61 9.84
CA THR A 17 6.03 -13.47 9.52
C THR A 17 5.14 -13.19 10.74
N ASN A 18 5.69 -12.87 11.92
CA ASN A 18 4.90 -12.75 13.16
C ASN A 18 3.65 -11.86 13.01
N LYS A 19 3.79 -10.68 12.38
CA LYS A 19 2.66 -9.74 12.16
C LYS A 19 1.58 -10.27 11.21
N ILE A 20 1.95 -11.18 10.30
CA ILE A 20 1.07 -11.75 9.28
C ILE A 20 0.85 -13.26 9.46
N GLN A 21 1.12 -13.80 10.66
CA GLN A 21 1.13 -15.25 10.90
C GLN A 21 -0.19 -15.91 10.50
N TYR A 22 -1.32 -15.24 10.77
CA TYR A 22 -2.65 -15.73 10.41
C TYR A 22 -2.88 -15.71 8.90
N ALA A 23 -2.59 -14.59 8.25
CA ALA A 23 -2.72 -14.45 6.80
C ALA A 23 -1.83 -15.47 6.05
N MET A 24 -0.59 -15.67 6.51
CA MET A 24 0.32 -16.65 5.95
C MET A 24 -0.18 -18.09 6.17
N SER A 25 -0.66 -18.41 7.37
CA SER A 25 -1.16 -19.77 7.67
C SER A 25 -2.42 -20.09 6.84
N ALA A 26 -3.30 -19.11 6.66
CA ALA A 26 -4.48 -19.22 5.81
C ALA A 26 -4.08 -19.41 4.34
N ALA A 27 -3.14 -18.61 3.83
CA ALA A 27 -2.63 -18.72 2.47
C ALA A 27 -1.96 -20.08 2.19
N ILE A 28 -1.12 -20.58 3.09
CA ILE A 28 -0.50 -21.90 2.94
C ILE A 28 -1.56 -23.00 2.94
N SER A 29 -2.54 -22.92 3.84
CA SER A 29 -3.59 -23.94 3.95
C SER A 29 -4.50 -23.98 2.71
N ALA A 30 -4.79 -22.82 2.14
CA ALA A 30 -5.65 -22.70 0.96
C ALA A 30 -4.90 -22.96 -0.36
N TYR A 31 -3.67 -22.46 -0.49
CA TYR A 31 -2.96 -22.35 -1.77
C TYR A 31 -1.60 -23.04 -1.80
N GLY A 32 -1.22 -23.80 -0.76
CA GLY A 32 0.09 -24.42 -0.67
C GLY A 32 0.42 -25.42 -1.80
N GLY A 33 -0.59 -25.90 -2.52
CA GLY A 33 -0.42 -26.75 -3.71
C GLY A 33 -0.29 -25.98 -5.04
N ASN A 34 -0.56 -24.67 -5.04
CA ASN A 34 -0.54 -23.86 -6.26
C ASN A 34 0.90 -23.55 -6.67
N PHE A 35 1.14 -23.46 -7.98
CA PHE A 35 2.43 -23.02 -8.51
C PHE A 35 2.59 -21.50 -8.39
N GLY A 36 3.80 -21.03 -8.08
CA GLY A 36 4.13 -19.59 -8.06
C GLY A 36 4.54 -19.02 -6.71
N TRP A 37 4.62 -19.84 -5.65
CA TRP A 37 5.22 -19.42 -4.39
C TRP A 37 6.69 -19.03 -4.60
N CYS A 38 7.03 -17.79 -4.31
CA CYS A 38 8.40 -17.28 -4.43
C CYS A 38 8.68 -16.25 -3.33
N LEU A 39 9.93 -16.19 -2.87
CA LEU A 39 10.41 -15.16 -1.97
C LEU A 39 11.51 -14.37 -2.68
N LEU A 40 11.31 -13.07 -2.84
CA LEU A 40 12.26 -12.15 -3.45
C LEU A 40 12.71 -11.12 -2.41
N TYR A 41 14.00 -10.99 -2.20
CA TYR A 41 14.55 -9.86 -1.45
C TYR A 41 14.98 -8.78 -2.44
N TYR A 42 14.45 -7.56 -2.31
CA TYR A 42 14.79 -6.42 -3.13
C TYR A 42 15.68 -5.44 -2.33
N PRO A 43 17.01 -5.43 -2.56
CA PRO A 43 17.96 -4.71 -1.71
C PRO A 43 17.84 -3.18 -1.83
N LYS A 44 17.63 -2.63 -3.04
CA LYS A 44 17.63 -1.18 -3.27
C LYS A 44 16.59 -0.46 -2.41
N GLU A 45 15.43 -1.07 -2.22
CA GLU A 45 14.32 -0.52 -1.44
C GLU A 45 14.13 -1.17 -0.06
N ASN A 46 15.03 -2.08 0.35
CA ASN A 46 14.91 -2.84 1.59
C ASN A 46 13.56 -3.56 1.75
N GLN A 47 13.07 -4.16 0.68
CA GLN A 47 11.78 -4.86 0.67
C GLN A 47 11.99 -6.38 0.60
N LEU A 48 11.15 -7.13 1.29
CA LEU A 48 11.05 -8.58 1.14
C LEU A 48 9.65 -8.90 0.62
N ILE A 49 9.58 -9.50 -0.54
CA ILE A 49 8.35 -9.82 -1.26
C ILE A 49 8.13 -11.32 -1.17
N LEU A 50 6.98 -11.72 -0.65
CA LEU A 50 6.51 -13.10 -0.66
C LEU A 50 5.31 -13.20 -1.61
N ASN A 51 5.51 -13.88 -2.73
CA ASN A 51 4.47 -14.14 -3.71
C ASN A 51 3.59 -15.31 -3.28
N VAL A 52 2.28 -15.09 -3.31
CA VAL A 52 1.26 -16.07 -2.93
C VAL A 52 0.31 -16.27 -4.12
N PRO A 53 0.28 -17.47 -4.72
CA PRO A 53 -0.61 -17.79 -5.82
C PRO A 53 -2.02 -18.09 -5.33
N TYR A 54 -2.92 -17.11 -5.38
CA TYR A 54 -4.32 -17.24 -4.94
C TYR A 54 -5.14 -18.10 -5.92
N ASP A 55 -5.04 -17.79 -7.22
CA ASP A 55 -5.66 -18.55 -8.31
C ASP A 55 -4.83 -18.42 -9.60
N GLU A 56 -5.22 -19.13 -10.66
CA GLU A 56 -4.61 -18.98 -11.97
C GLU A 56 -4.81 -17.55 -12.50
N GLY A 57 -3.70 -16.86 -12.75
CA GLY A 57 -3.72 -15.46 -13.19
C GLY A 57 -4.03 -14.46 -12.07
N GLU A 58 -4.19 -14.90 -10.81
CA GLU A 58 -4.39 -14.02 -9.65
C GLU A 58 -3.38 -14.33 -8.55
N GLN A 59 -2.40 -13.42 -8.38
CA GLN A 59 -1.42 -13.50 -7.30
C GLN A 59 -1.48 -12.27 -6.41
N GLN A 60 -1.15 -12.48 -5.14
CA GLN A 60 -0.99 -11.42 -4.15
C GLN A 60 0.42 -11.49 -3.57
N GLN A 61 0.95 -10.35 -3.15
CA GLN A 61 2.31 -10.28 -2.61
C GLN A 61 2.30 -9.71 -1.20
N PHE A 62 2.70 -10.52 -0.22
CA PHE A 62 2.98 -10.01 1.11
C PHE A 62 4.36 -9.35 1.11
N VAL A 63 4.37 -8.03 1.25
CA VAL A 63 5.60 -7.23 1.20
C VAL A 63 5.93 -6.71 2.58
N MET A 64 7.17 -6.93 3.00
CA MET A 64 7.71 -6.48 4.26
C MET A 64 8.75 -5.41 4.03
N ASN A 65 8.64 -4.30 4.75
CA ASN A 65 9.74 -3.36 4.88
C ASN A 65 10.76 -3.91 5.88
N ASN A 66 12.01 -4.10 5.44
CA ASN A 66 13.05 -4.74 6.24
C ASN A 66 13.61 -3.85 7.36
N ILE A 67 13.34 -2.54 7.32
CA ILE A 67 13.72 -1.58 8.38
C ILE A 67 12.64 -1.54 9.46
N THR A 68 11.39 -1.21 9.08
CA THR A 68 10.29 -1.04 10.04
C THR A 68 9.67 -2.36 10.50
N LYS A 69 9.98 -3.46 9.78
CA LYS A 69 9.40 -4.79 9.99
C LYS A 69 7.86 -4.77 9.89
N SER A 70 7.29 -3.82 9.16
CA SER A 70 5.86 -3.74 8.89
C SER A 70 5.54 -4.40 7.55
N TRP A 71 4.33 -4.94 7.45
CA TRP A 71 3.86 -5.72 6.32
C TRP A 71 2.67 -5.04 5.65
N CYS A 72 2.58 -5.18 4.34
CA CYS A 72 1.42 -4.84 3.54
C CYS A 72 1.12 -5.98 2.54
N ASN A 73 -0.06 -5.95 1.95
CA ASN A 73 -0.45 -6.83 0.86
C ASN A 73 -0.53 -6.01 -0.42
N PHE A 74 0.24 -6.39 -1.43
CA PHE A 74 0.11 -5.84 -2.78
C PHE A 74 -0.80 -6.75 -3.59
N THR A 75 -1.62 -6.10 -4.41
CA THR A 75 -2.61 -6.72 -5.29
C THR A 75 -2.52 -6.08 -6.67
N GLY A 76 -2.98 -6.77 -7.71
CA GLY A 76 -2.94 -6.28 -9.09
C GLY A 76 -1.65 -6.60 -9.85
N TRP A 77 -0.67 -7.26 -9.20
CA TRP A 77 0.49 -7.83 -9.88
C TRP A 77 0.29 -9.32 -10.07
N TYR A 78 -0.04 -9.70 -11.30
CA TYR A 78 -0.26 -11.08 -11.72
C TYR A 78 1.08 -11.80 -11.99
N ALA A 79 1.88 -11.94 -10.92
CA ALA A 79 3.24 -12.47 -10.97
C ALA A 79 3.26 -13.98 -10.71
N ASN A 80 3.61 -14.77 -11.73
CA ASN A 80 3.82 -16.22 -11.62
C ASN A 80 5.15 -16.56 -10.97
N CYS A 81 6.18 -15.77 -11.22
CA CYS A 81 7.52 -15.92 -10.64
C CYS A 81 8.19 -14.56 -10.46
N TRP A 82 9.19 -14.52 -9.59
CA TRP A 82 9.97 -13.32 -9.26
C TRP A 82 11.45 -13.64 -9.34
N GLU A 83 12.25 -12.73 -9.89
CA GLU A 83 13.70 -12.85 -9.97
C GLU A 83 14.35 -11.46 -9.93
N LEU A 84 15.58 -11.37 -9.44
CA LEU A 84 16.37 -10.15 -9.57
C LEU A 84 17.23 -10.24 -10.84
N HIS A 85 17.20 -9.19 -11.65
CA HIS A 85 18.15 -9.03 -12.74
C HIS A 85 18.81 -7.66 -12.65
N LEU A 86 20.14 -7.63 -12.55
CA LEU A 86 20.93 -6.40 -12.38
C LEU A 86 20.43 -5.52 -11.21
N ASP A 87 20.11 -6.17 -10.08
CA ASP A 87 19.57 -5.57 -8.86
C ASP A 87 18.18 -4.93 -8.99
N ASP A 88 17.49 -5.14 -10.11
CA ASP A 88 16.10 -4.70 -10.31
C ASP A 88 15.12 -5.90 -10.25
N PRO A 89 13.92 -5.72 -9.67
CA PRO A 89 12.96 -6.81 -9.51
C PRO A 89 12.16 -7.02 -10.79
N TYR A 90 12.23 -8.23 -11.32
CA TYR A 90 11.42 -8.67 -12.46
C TYR A 90 10.43 -9.74 -12.04
N PHE A 91 9.28 -9.77 -12.71
CA PHE A 91 8.30 -10.84 -12.55
C PHE A 91 7.84 -11.39 -13.90
N GLY A 92 7.53 -12.69 -13.93
CA GLY A 92 6.91 -13.33 -15.08
C GLY A 92 5.39 -13.25 -14.99
N GLY A 93 4.75 -12.61 -15.97
CA GLY A 93 3.30 -12.62 -16.14
C GLY A 93 2.86 -13.67 -17.17
N ASP A 94 1.62 -13.57 -17.65
CA ASP A 94 1.12 -14.40 -18.75
C ASP A 94 1.65 -13.88 -20.10
N GLY A 95 2.69 -14.54 -20.63
CA GLY A 95 3.28 -14.20 -21.92
C GLY A 95 4.20 -12.97 -21.95
N TYR A 96 4.50 -12.36 -20.79
CA TYR A 96 5.41 -11.22 -20.70
C TYR A 96 6.30 -11.28 -19.44
N VAL A 97 7.38 -10.50 -19.46
CA VAL A 97 8.24 -10.22 -18.29
C VAL A 97 8.06 -8.76 -17.93
N GLY A 98 7.59 -8.48 -16.72
CA GLY A 98 7.40 -7.14 -16.18
C GLY A 98 8.59 -6.72 -15.33
N LEU A 99 9.07 -5.49 -15.52
CA LEU A 99 9.96 -4.83 -14.57
C LEU A 99 9.09 -4.18 -13.48
N ALA A 100 9.19 -4.68 -12.25
CA ALA A 100 8.45 -4.13 -11.11
C ALA A 100 9.12 -2.88 -10.55
N TRP A 101 8.33 -2.08 -9.82
CA TRP A 101 8.81 -0.92 -9.09
C TRP A 101 9.54 0.12 -9.97
N ASN A 102 9.09 0.27 -11.21
CA ASN A 102 9.67 1.16 -12.20
C ASN A 102 8.59 2.04 -12.86
N GLY A 103 8.91 3.33 -13.01
CA GLY A 103 8.03 4.31 -13.65
C GLY A 103 6.95 4.88 -12.73
N ASN A 104 6.18 5.82 -13.28
CA ASN A 104 5.11 6.56 -12.60
C ASN A 104 3.80 6.55 -13.40
N THR A 105 3.68 5.61 -14.33
CA THR A 105 2.53 5.42 -15.22
C THR A 105 2.28 3.93 -15.37
N ASP A 106 1.01 3.51 -15.34
CA ASP A 106 0.63 2.14 -15.68
C ASP A 106 0.35 2.07 -17.17
N ASP A 107 1.43 1.93 -17.95
CA ASP A 107 1.41 2.10 -19.41
C ASP A 107 0.87 3.49 -19.81
N THR A 108 -0.39 3.58 -20.27
CA THR A 108 -1.07 4.83 -20.61
C THR A 108 -2.13 5.26 -19.59
N ALA A 109 -2.39 4.45 -18.56
CA ALA A 109 -3.44 4.66 -17.57
C ALA A 109 -2.93 5.31 -16.28
N ASP A 110 -3.89 5.73 -15.44
CA ASP A 110 -3.63 6.21 -14.08
C ASP A 110 -3.26 5.03 -13.17
N ILE A 111 -2.26 5.23 -12.31
CA ILE A 111 -1.99 4.30 -11.21
C ILE A 111 -3.02 4.56 -10.11
N ALA A 112 -3.92 3.60 -9.92
CA ALA A 112 -4.88 3.59 -8.82
C ALA A 112 -4.25 2.96 -7.56
N GLY A 113 -4.08 3.77 -6.52
CA GLY A 113 -3.64 3.33 -5.21
C GLY A 113 -4.82 3.17 -4.26
N PHE A 114 -4.86 2.04 -3.57
CA PHE A 114 -5.77 1.81 -2.44
C PHE A 114 -4.95 1.35 -1.24
N GLY A 115 -5.11 2.04 -0.11
CA GLY A 115 -4.45 1.71 1.14
C GLY A 115 -5.44 1.66 2.28
N LEU A 116 -5.48 0.54 3.00
CA LEU A 116 -6.23 0.39 4.24
C LEU A 116 -5.24 0.05 5.35
N GLN A 117 -5.18 0.88 6.39
CA GLN A 117 -4.38 0.58 7.58
C GLN A 117 -5.08 -0.43 8.49
N SER A 118 -4.38 -0.95 9.49
CA SER A 118 -4.97 -1.82 10.50
C SER A 118 -6.07 -1.11 11.30
N PHE A 119 -7.12 -1.83 11.66
CA PHE A 119 -8.12 -1.36 12.62
C PHE A 119 -7.51 -1.20 14.00
N GLN A 120 -7.68 0.00 14.58
CA GLN A 120 -7.18 0.32 15.92
C GLN A 120 -8.30 0.88 16.79
N SER A 121 -8.28 0.53 18.08
CA SER A 121 -9.15 1.11 19.10
C SER A 121 -8.59 2.42 19.68
N TYR A 122 -7.37 2.81 19.31
CA TYR A 122 -6.69 4.03 19.78
C TYR A 122 -6.73 4.18 21.32
N GLY A 123 -6.61 3.06 22.04
CA GLY A 123 -6.52 3.05 23.50
C GLY A 123 -7.84 3.18 24.26
N THR A 124 -8.99 3.18 23.59
CA THR A 124 -10.30 3.27 24.25
C THR A 124 -11.31 2.29 23.65
N ALA A 125 -12.12 1.69 24.53
CA ALA A 125 -13.24 0.82 24.15
C ALA A 125 -14.56 1.59 23.94
N LEU A 126 -14.55 2.91 24.10
CA LEU A 126 -15.74 3.73 23.88
C LEU A 126 -16.01 3.89 22.38
N GLN A 127 -17.29 4.04 22.05
CA GLN A 127 -17.69 4.47 20.73
C GLN A 127 -17.12 5.87 20.48
N LYS A 128 -16.52 6.07 19.31
CA LYS A 128 -15.93 7.33 18.90
C LYS A 128 -16.57 7.80 17.61
N GLN A 129 -16.50 9.10 17.37
CA GLN A 129 -16.78 9.70 16.07
C GLN A 129 -15.49 10.25 15.50
N CYS A 130 -15.07 9.78 14.32
CA CYS A 130 -14.01 10.44 13.57
C CYS A 130 -14.57 11.72 12.95
N LYS A 131 -13.86 12.83 13.09
CA LYS A 131 -14.25 14.15 12.58
C LYS A 131 -13.42 14.55 11.37
N MET A 132 -12.11 14.29 11.45
CA MET A 132 -11.17 14.74 10.43
C MET A 132 -10.03 13.73 10.30
N ILE A 133 -9.52 13.60 9.08
CA ILE A 133 -8.35 12.82 8.74
C ILE A 133 -7.38 13.69 7.94
N ARG A 134 -6.08 13.48 8.12
CA ARG A 134 -5.05 14.16 7.33
C ARG A 134 -3.99 13.16 6.93
N TYR A 135 -3.68 13.15 5.64
CA TYR A 135 -2.60 12.35 5.08
C TYR A 135 -1.40 13.25 4.81
N HIS A 136 -0.24 12.88 5.35
CA HIS A 136 1.03 13.53 5.01
C HIS A 136 1.59 12.86 3.78
N LEU A 137 1.52 13.57 2.67
CA LEU A 137 1.94 13.10 1.35
C LEU A 137 3.13 13.91 0.88
N GLN A 138 3.96 13.30 0.05
CA GLN A 138 4.99 13.99 -0.72
C GLN A 138 4.78 13.69 -2.19
N SER A 139 4.64 14.72 -3.01
CA SER A 139 4.43 14.55 -4.45
C SER A 139 5.13 15.61 -5.28
N ASN A 140 5.55 15.25 -6.49
CA ASN A 140 6.08 16.20 -7.48
C ASN A 140 4.98 16.82 -8.38
N GLY A 141 3.73 16.58 -8.02
CA GLY A 141 2.53 17.12 -8.67
C GLY A 141 1.32 17.11 -7.75
N THR A 142 0.14 17.33 -8.33
CA THR A 142 -1.12 17.41 -7.59
C THR A 142 -1.90 16.10 -7.72
N PRO A 143 -1.72 15.11 -6.81
CA PRO A 143 -2.45 13.85 -6.85
C PRO A 143 -3.94 14.05 -6.55
N SER A 144 -4.80 13.17 -7.08
CA SER A 144 -6.19 13.05 -6.63
C SER A 144 -6.20 12.12 -5.42
N VAL A 145 -6.64 12.63 -4.26
CA VAL A 145 -6.59 11.91 -2.98
C VAL A 145 -7.95 11.93 -2.31
N PHE A 146 -8.45 10.75 -1.98
CA PHE A 146 -9.63 10.56 -1.16
C PHE A 146 -9.26 9.86 0.14
N GLY A 147 -9.61 10.47 1.25
CA GLY A 147 -9.36 9.98 2.59
C GLY A 147 -10.65 9.74 3.34
N ASN A 148 -10.79 8.54 3.88
CA ASN A 148 -11.89 8.19 4.77
C ASN A 148 -11.40 7.18 5.84
N VAL A 149 -12.33 6.66 6.63
CA VAL A 149 -12.01 5.73 7.71
C VAL A 149 -13.06 4.62 7.74
N ASN A 150 -12.61 3.38 7.65
CA ASN A 150 -13.48 2.22 7.85
C ASN A 150 -13.67 1.94 9.33
N VAL A 151 -14.87 1.48 9.69
CA VAL A 151 -15.28 1.22 11.08
C VAL A 151 -15.47 -0.27 11.33
N ASP A 152 -15.13 -0.70 12.55
CA ASP A 152 -15.53 -2.00 13.12
C ASP A 152 -15.25 -3.22 12.24
N TYR A 153 -14.02 -3.28 11.72
CA TYR A 153 -13.49 -4.37 10.88
C TYR A 153 -14.24 -4.57 9.55
N ASN A 154 -15.07 -3.60 9.14
CA ASN A 154 -15.68 -3.63 7.82
C ASN A 154 -14.63 -3.29 6.75
N LEU A 155 -14.35 -4.26 5.87
CA LEU A 155 -13.42 -4.11 4.76
C LEU A 155 -14.08 -3.59 3.47
N ALA A 156 -15.40 -3.38 3.48
CA ALA A 156 -16.11 -2.87 2.31
C ALA A 156 -15.59 -1.47 1.94
N ASP A 157 -15.39 -1.28 0.64
CA ASP A 157 -15.00 -0.01 0.06
C ASP A 157 -16.22 0.71 -0.47
N GLU A 158 -16.74 1.65 0.33
CA GLU A 158 -17.93 2.45 0.00
C GLU A 158 -17.56 3.80 -0.65
N SER A 159 -16.31 3.96 -1.09
CA SER A 159 -15.84 5.25 -1.60
C SER A 159 -15.95 5.38 -3.11
N ALA A 160 -16.35 6.58 -3.55
CA ALA A 160 -16.49 6.88 -4.97
C ALA A 160 -15.16 6.75 -5.74
N GLN A 161 -15.26 6.45 -7.03
CA GLN A 161 -14.09 6.42 -7.91
C GLN A 161 -13.45 7.81 -7.99
N LEU A 162 -12.14 7.86 -7.81
CA LEU A 162 -11.36 9.07 -8.04
C LEU A 162 -11.17 9.28 -9.53
N ASN A 163 -11.43 10.50 -9.99
CA ASN A 163 -10.96 10.96 -11.29
C ASN A 163 -9.68 11.77 -11.06
N PHE A 164 -8.65 11.48 -11.85
CA PHE A 164 -7.42 12.27 -11.91
C PHE A 164 -7.35 12.98 -13.26
N SER A 165 -6.84 14.20 -13.27
CA SER A 165 -6.50 14.90 -14.50
C SER A 165 -5.01 15.23 -14.45
N ALA A 166 -4.22 14.51 -15.25
CA ALA A 166 -2.80 14.74 -15.35
C ALA A 166 -2.50 16.19 -15.75
N SER A 167 -1.62 16.82 -15.00
CA SER A 167 -1.07 18.12 -15.39
C SER A 167 0.07 17.86 -16.38
N ILE A 168 -0.05 18.40 -17.60
CA ILE A 168 1.02 18.31 -18.60
C ILE A 168 2.13 19.28 -18.17
N TYR A 169 3.24 18.73 -17.70
CA TYR A 169 4.43 19.53 -17.41
C TYR A 169 5.09 19.99 -18.71
N GLY A 170 5.64 21.20 -18.69
CA GLY A 170 6.42 21.72 -19.80
C GLY A 170 7.68 20.88 -20.03
N ILE A 171 7.90 20.49 -21.29
CA ILE A 171 9.14 19.84 -21.72
C ILE A 171 10.18 20.94 -21.93
N TRP A 172 11.38 20.75 -21.38
CA TRP A 172 12.50 21.67 -21.63
C TRP A 172 12.74 21.85 -23.14
N ASP A 173 13.01 23.08 -23.60
CA ASP A 173 13.14 23.48 -25.01
C ASP A 173 11.90 23.29 -25.92
N THR A 174 10.74 22.91 -25.37
CA THR A 174 9.46 22.84 -26.12
C THR A 174 8.31 23.58 -25.43
N GLY A 175 8.35 23.70 -24.10
CA GLY A 175 7.36 24.45 -23.32
C GLY A 175 7.43 25.94 -23.61
N LEU A 176 6.29 26.56 -23.87
CA LEU A 176 6.18 28.02 -23.98
C LEU A 176 6.58 28.65 -22.65
N TRP A 177 7.59 29.51 -22.67
CA TRP A 177 7.92 30.38 -21.55
C TRP A 177 6.67 31.14 -21.11
N ASP A 178 6.50 31.33 -19.80
CA ASP A 178 5.32 31.94 -19.15
C ASP A 178 3.99 31.16 -19.24
N SER A 179 3.95 29.99 -19.90
CA SER A 179 2.78 29.09 -19.93
C SER A 179 3.07 27.65 -19.50
N ALA A 180 4.35 27.25 -19.43
CA ALA A 180 4.77 25.92 -19.03
C ALA A 180 4.70 25.72 -17.51
N ILE A 181 4.07 24.64 -17.06
CA ILE A 181 4.14 24.18 -15.67
C ILE A 181 5.44 23.40 -15.52
N TRP A 182 6.38 23.94 -14.75
CA TRP A 182 7.64 23.27 -14.47
C TRP A 182 7.45 22.23 -13.37
N GLY A 183 8.02 21.03 -13.57
CA GLY A 183 8.02 20.01 -12.52
C GLY A 183 8.71 20.52 -11.26
N SER A 184 8.11 20.28 -10.10
CA SER A 184 8.74 20.52 -8.80
C SER A 184 9.39 19.22 -8.30
N GLY A 185 10.30 19.30 -7.34
CA GLY A 185 10.69 18.12 -6.55
C GLY A 185 9.52 17.60 -5.71
N LEU A 186 9.77 16.60 -4.86
CA LEU A 186 8.77 16.12 -3.91
C LEU A 186 8.41 17.24 -2.92
N VAL A 187 7.18 17.76 -3.01
CA VAL A 187 6.63 18.79 -2.12
C VAL A 187 5.71 18.11 -1.10
N PRO A 188 5.87 18.39 0.21
CA PRO A 188 4.96 17.87 1.21
C PRO A 188 3.59 18.57 1.15
N SER A 189 2.51 17.79 1.22
CA SER A 189 1.14 18.26 1.37
C SER A 189 0.45 17.53 2.53
N ALA A 190 -0.42 18.24 3.25
CA ALA A 190 -1.07 17.72 4.45
C ALA A 190 -2.40 18.44 4.69
N ASP A 191 -3.39 18.14 3.85
CA ASP A 191 -4.72 18.75 3.92
C ASP A 191 -5.67 17.92 4.80
N TRP A 192 -6.49 18.60 5.58
CA TRP A 192 -7.53 17.97 6.37
C TRP A 192 -8.75 17.65 5.51
N GLN A 193 -9.25 16.42 5.64
CA GLN A 193 -10.48 15.96 5.02
C GLN A 193 -11.50 15.62 6.12
N GLY A 194 -12.74 16.06 5.94
CA GLY A 194 -13.83 15.78 6.88
C GLY A 194 -14.27 14.33 6.78
N VAL A 195 -14.44 13.68 7.92
CA VAL A 195 -14.99 12.32 8.03
C VAL A 195 -16.11 12.34 9.07
N THR A 196 -17.14 11.52 8.88
CA THR A 196 -18.32 11.51 9.75
C THR A 196 -18.61 10.14 10.37
N ASN A 197 -17.74 9.16 10.14
CA ASN A 197 -17.93 7.76 10.56
C ASN A 197 -17.86 7.61 12.10
N ILE A 198 -18.75 6.77 12.63
CA ILE A 198 -18.88 6.47 14.06
C ILE A 198 -18.63 4.97 14.26
N GLY A 199 -17.80 4.61 15.22
CA GLY A 199 -17.46 3.21 15.49
C GLY A 199 -16.55 3.06 16.72
N TYR A 200 -16.23 1.81 17.07
CA TYR A 200 -15.32 1.50 18.18
C TYR A 200 -13.87 1.41 17.72
N THR A 201 -13.66 0.89 16.51
CA THR A 201 -12.34 0.79 15.88
C THR A 201 -12.34 1.50 14.55
N PHE A 202 -11.19 2.11 14.22
CA PHE A 202 -11.04 2.81 12.95
C PHE A 202 -9.80 2.35 12.20
N ALA A 203 -9.93 2.21 10.89
CA ALA A 203 -8.86 1.98 9.94
C ALA A 203 -8.83 3.10 8.89
N PRO A 204 -7.79 3.96 8.87
CA PRO A 204 -7.56 4.89 7.79
C PRO A 204 -7.60 4.23 6.41
N LEU A 205 -8.43 4.76 5.53
CA LEU A 205 -8.55 4.40 4.13
C LEU A 205 -8.10 5.57 3.27
N ILE A 206 -7.15 5.32 2.38
CA ILE A 206 -6.69 6.26 1.38
C ILE A 206 -6.90 5.66 -0.01
N LYS A 207 -7.46 6.46 -0.91
CA LYS A 207 -7.44 6.23 -2.35
C LYS A 207 -6.64 7.32 -3.01
N THR A 208 -5.86 6.94 -4.00
CA THR A 208 -5.06 7.86 -4.80
C THR A 208 -5.18 7.51 -6.26
N ALA A 209 -5.25 8.51 -7.12
CA ALA A 209 -5.08 8.32 -8.56
C ALA A 209 -4.00 9.28 -9.04
N THR A 210 -3.00 8.74 -9.73
CA THR A 210 -1.80 9.47 -10.16
C THR A 210 -1.31 8.98 -11.51
N GLN A 211 -0.87 9.91 -12.36
CA GLN A 211 -0.23 9.60 -13.64
C GLN A 211 0.95 10.53 -13.87
N GLY A 212 2.13 9.97 -14.15
CA GLY A 212 3.35 10.74 -14.44
C GLY A 212 3.91 11.50 -13.22
N ILE A 213 3.40 11.24 -12.02
CA ILE A 213 3.82 11.86 -10.77
C ILE A 213 4.22 10.80 -9.76
N GLN A 214 5.20 11.14 -8.92
CA GLN A 214 5.58 10.34 -7.77
C GLN A 214 4.73 10.78 -6.58
N LEU A 215 4.20 9.80 -5.84
CA LEU A 215 3.46 10.01 -4.61
C LEU A 215 4.04 9.12 -3.51
N GLN A 216 4.32 9.72 -2.35
CA GLN A 216 4.76 8.99 -1.17
C GLN A 216 3.82 9.31 -0.01
N TRP A 217 3.37 8.29 0.70
CA TRP A 217 2.57 8.41 1.91
C TRP A 217 3.43 8.19 3.14
N VAL A 218 3.59 9.24 3.95
CA VAL A 218 4.51 9.25 5.09
C VAL A 218 3.79 8.93 6.39
N ALA A 219 2.64 9.56 6.63
CA ALA A 219 1.91 9.44 7.88
C ALA A 219 0.41 9.76 7.70
N THR A 220 -0.37 9.40 8.72
CA THR A 220 -1.79 9.73 8.81
C THR A 220 -2.11 10.21 10.21
N ASP A 221 -2.80 11.34 10.28
CA ASP A 221 -3.37 11.86 11.52
C ASP A 221 -4.89 11.69 11.50
N LEU A 222 -5.45 11.37 12.66
CA LEU A 222 -6.88 11.25 12.89
C LEU A 222 -7.30 12.16 14.04
N VAL A 223 -8.44 12.83 13.88
CA VAL A 223 -9.12 13.55 14.95
C VAL A 223 -10.45 12.88 15.19
N PHE A 224 -10.62 12.35 16.40
CA PHE A 224 -11.85 11.70 16.83
C PHE A 224 -12.25 12.15 18.24
N GLU A 225 -13.54 12.11 18.51
CA GLU A 225 -14.12 12.41 19.82
C GLU A 225 -14.71 11.12 20.39
N ALA A 226 -14.41 10.83 21.66
CA ALA A 226 -15.04 9.72 22.36
C ALA A 226 -16.45 10.12 22.82
N GLY A 227 -17.41 9.22 22.64
CA GLY A 227 -18.75 9.35 23.19
C GLY A 227 -18.78 9.16 24.70
N GLY A 228 -19.91 9.52 25.31
CA GLY A 228 -20.18 9.26 26.73
C GLY A 228 -20.52 7.80 27.01
N VAL A 229 -20.41 7.41 28.30
CA VAL A 229 -20.91 6.14 28.82
C VAL A 229 -22.37 6.34 29.25
N LEU A 230 -23.25 5.41 28.87
CA LEU A 230 -24.63 5.33 29.35
C LEU A 230 -24.70 4.58 30.69
#